data_AF-A0A3M1XWT7-F1
#
_entry.id   AF-A0A3M1XWT7-F1
#
_cell.length_a   1.000
_cell.length_b   1.000
_cell.length_c   1.000
_cell.angle_alpha   90.00
_cell.angle_beta   90.00
_cell.angle_gamma   90.00
#
_symmetry.space_group_name_H-M   'P 1'
#
loop_
_entity.id
_entity.type
_entity.pdbx_description
1 polymer ?
#
loop_
_entity_poly.entity_id
_entity_poly.type
_entity_poly.pdbx_seq_one_letter_code
_entity_poly.pdbx_strand_id
1 'polypeptide(L)'
;PWDESGLWHKYSLAYRTLEREARTPRRRPDGLLSDTIAALDQWYLLQRLRFGCALLNRKQVLAEESNLALMPALLAQVVRQAGDGADVPLIEAYALVYQLQEGGADTLFGQAQTMVEKNRSLLPHGQIKELYAYLMNHCIQQINVGRSPYEETLLALYQTQLDQGILQQEGHLSPWDFKNIVSLGIKMKRYAWLESFLAEWGPQLPEVDREAAMRYNEAMLRHAQGRSGEALRLLRDHTFQDPFYELGARTTLLKIYFEREDEEALNYHLDAFGHYVRRPRAVSVTQKALYSALIRYTRRLSRVRIRLKYGLARPAELARLQAQVKENHQVAQRAWLLEQLQVLSQAPEG
;
A
#
# COMPACT_ATOMS: atom_id res chain seq x y z
N PRO A 1 -25.23 7.18 -19.29
CA PRO A 1 -24.11 7.01 -18.34
C PRO A 1 -23.18 5.89 -18.82
N TRP A 2 -21.87 6.12 -18.80
CA TRP A 2 -20.84 5.18 -19.28
C TRP A 2 -20.42 4.16 -18.21
N ASP A 3 -21.32 3.90 -17.27
CA ASP A 3 -21.08 3.03 -16.13
C ASP A 3 -21.67 1.64 -16.34
N GLU A 4 -21.34 0.71 -15.43
CA GLU A 4 -21.81 -0.68 -15.51
C GLU A 4 -23.32 -0.77 -15.68
N SER A 5 -24.07 0.00 -14.88
CA SER A 5 -25.53 0.01 -14.91
C SER A 5 -26.08 0.61 -16.20
N GLY A 6 -25.45 1.66 -16.71
CA GLY A 6 -25.81 2.34 -17.94
C GLY A 6 -25.55 1.49 -19.18
N LEU A 7 -24.41 0.80 -19.25
CA LEU A 7 -24.11 -0.13 -20.35
C LEU A 7 -25.03 -1.35 -20.30
N TRP A 8 -25.30 -1.89 -19.10
CA TRP A 8 -26.28 -2.97 -18.93
C TRP A 8 -27.68 -2.53 -19.36
N HIS A 9 -28.10 -1.32 -18.97
CA HIS A 9 -29.40 -0.77 -19.34
C HIS A 9 -29.50 -0.53 -20.85
N LYS A 10 -28.44 0.02 -21.48
CA LYS A 10 -28.34 0.20 -22.93
C LYS A 10 -28.52 -1.13 -23.67
N TYR A 11 -27.77 -2.15 -23.26
CA TYR A 11 -27.92 -3.50 -23.82
C TYR A 11 -29.32 -4.07 -23.58
N SER A 12 -29.82 -4.01 -22.35
CA SER A 12 -31.15 -4.54 -21.99
C SER A 12 -32.27 -3.88 -22.78
N LEU A 13 -32.19 -2.57 -23.01
CA LEU A 13 -33.16 -1.82 -23.80
C LEU A 13 -33.08 -2.18 -25.29
N ALA A 14 -31.87 -2.25 -25.84
CA ALA A 14 -31.65 -2.65 -27.24
C ALA A 14 -32.18 -4.07 -27.49
N TYR A 15 -31.87 -5.01 -26.59
CA TYR A 15 -32.34 -6.38 -26.65
C TYR A 15 -33.87 -6.49 -26.59
N ARG A 16 -34.52 -5.82 -25.62
CA ARG A 16 -35.99 -5.80 -25.53
C ARG A 16 -36.65 -5.18 -26.75
N THR A 17 -36.03 -4.15 -27.33
CA THR A 17 -36.51 -3.51 -28.57
C THR A 17 -36.42 -4.49 -29.73
N LEU A 18 -35.29 -5.19 -29.86
CA LEU A 18 -35.10 -6.25 -30.86
C LEU A 18 -36.15 -7.37 -30.71
N GLU A 19 -36.42 -7.84 -29.50
CA GLU A 19 -37.46 -8.85 -29.25
C GLU A 19 -38.87 -8.38 -29.64
N ARG A 20 -39.20 -7.12 -29.34
CA ARG A 20 -40.51 -6.54 -29.67
C ARG A 20 -40.68 -6.43 -31.18
N GLU A 21 -39.70 -5.89 -31.89
CA GLU A 21 -39.75 -5.73 -33.35
C GLU A 21 -39.75 -7.10 -34.05
N ALA A 22 -39.06 -8.11 -33.50
CA ALA A 22 -39.11 -9.47 -34.04
C ALA A 22 -40.53 -10.10 -34.00
N ARG A 23 -41.39 -9.66 -33.06
CA ARG A 23 -42.77 -10.12 -32.90
C ARG A 23 -43.78 -9.35 -33.75
N THR A 24 -43.38 -8.27 -34.43
CA THR A 24 -44.29 -7.38 -35.17
C THR A 24 -44.00 -7.48 -36.68
N PRO A 25 -44.99 -7.77 -37.55
CA PRO A 25 -44.76 -8.02 -38.98
C PRO A 25 -44.46 -6.75 -39.82
N ARG A 26 -44.03 -5.65 -39.20
CA ARG A 26 -43.67 -4.41 -39.90
C ARG A 26 -42.20 -4.42 -40.33
N ARG A 27 -41.89 -3.61 -41.36
CA ARG A 27 -40.55 -3.42 -41.93
C ARG A 27 -39.57 -3.12 -40.79
N ARG A 28 -38.61 -4.02 -40.58
CA ARG A 28 -37.62 -3.92 -39.49
C ARG A 28 -36.76 -2.67 -39.72
N PRO A 29 -36.46 -1.87 -38.69
CA PRO A 29 -35.44 -0.85 -38.79
C PRO A 29 -34.09 -1.52 -39.11
N ASP A 30 -33.42 -1.08 -40.17
CA ASP A 30 -32.06 -1.52 -40.48
C ASP A 30 -31.13 -1.11 -39.31
N GLY A 31 -30.22 -2.01 -38.91
CA GLY A 31 -29.20 -1.72 -37.89
C GLY A 31 -29.51 -2.16 -36.45
N LEU A 32 -30.77 -2.45 -36.08
CA LEU A 32 -31.15 -2.77 -34.69
C LEU A 32 -30.39 -3.96 -34.08
N LEU A 33 -30.14 -5.01 -34.87
CA LEU A 33 -29.34 -6.16 -34.44
C LEU A 33 -27.87 -5.75 -34.22
N SER A 34 -27.32 -4.94 -35.11
CA SER A 34 -25.94 -4.44 -35.00
C SER A 34 -25.75 -3.59 -33.74
N ASP A 35 -26.70 -2.70 -33.46
CA ASP A 35 -26.68 -1.86 -32.25
C ASP A 35 -26.80 -2.70 -30.96
N THR A 36 -27.61 -3.75 -31.00
CA THR A 36 -27.75 -4.69 -29.87
C THR A 36 -26.45 -5.45 -29.61
N ILE A 37 -25.78 -5.92 -30.66
CA ILE A 37 -24.48 -6.60 -30.56
C ILE A 37 -23.42 -5.63 -30.02
N ALA A 38 -23.34 -4.40 -30.55
CA ALA A 38 -22.40 -3.40 -30.07
C ALA A 38 -22.61 -3.06 -28.58
N ALA A 39 -23.86 -2.94 -28.13
CA ALA A 39 -24.16 -2.71 -26.72
C ALA A 39 -23.79 -3.90 -25.83
N LEU A 40 -24.03 -5.14 -26.29
CA LEU A 40 -23.61 -6.36 -25.60
C LEU A 40 -22.09 -6.42 -25.45
N ASP A 41 -21.37 -6.18 -26.53
CA ASP A 41 -19.91 -6.23 -26.57
C ASP A 41 -19.29 -5.21 -25.61
N GLN A 42 -19.79 -3.96 -25.60
CA GLN A 42 -19.32 -2.92 -24.68
C GLN A 42 -19.50 -3.33 -23.22
N TRP A 43 -20.69 -3.81 -22.85
CA TRP A 43 -20.96 -4.25 -21.48
C TRP A 43 -20.09 -5.46 -21.09
N TYR A 44 -20.01 -6.47 -21.95
CA TYR A 44 -19.23 -7.67 -21.70
C TYR A 44 -17.73 -7.38 -21.56
N LEU A 45 -17.17 -6.55 -22.46
CA LEU A 45 -15.77 -6.14 -22.42
C LEU A 45 -15.44 -5.42 -21.11
N LEU A 46 -16.26 -4.45 -20.70
CA LEU A 46 -16.07 -3.75 -19.43
C LEU A 46 -16.03 -4.73 -18.25
N GLN A 47 -17.02 -5.64 -18.16
CA GLN A 47 -17.08 -6.59 -17.06
C GLN A 47 -15.89 -7.55 -17.05
N ARG A 48 -15.49 -8.07 -18.21
CA ARG A 48 -14.32 -8.94 -18.33
C ARG A 48 -13.03 -8.26 -17.91
N LEU A 49 -12.81 -7.01 -18.35
CA LEU A 49 -11.64 -6.23 -17.97
C LEU A 49 -11.61 -5.93 -16.47
N ARG A 50 -12.75 -5.49 -15.90
CA ARG A 50 -12.84 -5.21 -14.46
C ARG A 50 -12.54 -6.46 -13.63
N PHE A 51 -13.17 -7.59 -13.94
CA PHE A 51 -12.90 -8.84 -13.24
C PHE A 51 -11.49 -9.37 -13.49
N GLY A 52 -10.94 -9.16 -14.68
CA GLY A 52 -9.53 -9.44 -14.97
C GLY A 52 -8.58 -8.66 -14.06
N CYS A 53 -8.78 -7.34 -13.93
CA CYS A 53 -7.98 -6.51 -13.03
C CYS A 53 -8.10 -6.95 -11.57
N ALA A 54 -9.34 -7.25 -11.14
CA ALA A 54 -9.61 -7.73 -9.78
C ALA A 54 -8.90 -9.07 -9.51
N LEU A 55 -8.93 -10.00 -10.47
CA LEU A 55 -8.23 -11.29 -10.37
C LEU A 55 -6.71 -11.11 -10.33
N LEU A 56 -6.13 -10.29 -11.20
CA LEU A 56 -4.69 -10.01 -11.19
C LEU A 56 -4.25 -9.38 -9.87
N ASN A 57 -5.02 -8.42 -9.37
CA ASN A 57 -4.75 -7.78 -8.08
C ASN A 57 -4.84 -8.78 -6.91
N ARG A 58 -5.82 -9.70 -6.93
CA ARG A 58 -5.94 -10.77 -5.93
C ARG A 58 -4.82 -11.78 -6.04
N LYS A 59 -4.46 -12.24 -7.25
CA LYS A 59 -3.34 -13.16 -7.48
C LYS A 59 -2.04 -12.61 -6.91
N GLN A 60 -1.81 -11.32 -7.07
CA GLN A 60 -0.64 -10.63 -6.50
C GLN A 60 -0.61 -10.65 -4.97
N VAL A 61 -1.77 -10.75 -4.30
CA VAL A 61 -1.90 -10.74 -2.83
C VAL A 61 -2.06 -12.14 -2.24
N LEU A 62 -2.77 -13.05 -2.91
CA LEU A 62 -3.28 -14.32 -2.39
C LEU A 62 -2.74 -15.57 -3.12
N ALA A 63 -1.89 -15.40 -4.15
CA ALA A 63 -1.27 -16.50 -4.91
C ALA A 63 -2.28 -17.53 -5.48
N GLU A 64 -3.48 -17.08 -5.87
CA GLU A 64 -4.52 -17.93 -6.47
C GLU A 64 -4.29 -18.15 -7.97
N GLU A 65 -4.55 -19.37 -8.45
CA GLU A 65 -4.60 -19.66 -9.89
C GLU A 65 -5.83 -19.02 -10.52
N SER A 66 -5.67 -18.36 -11.66
CA SER A 66 -6.74 -17.64 -12.35
C SER A 66 -6.76 -17.99 -13.84
N ASN A 67 -7.93 -18.35 -14.36
CA ASN A 67 -8.13 -18.57 -15.80
C ASN A 67 -8.42 -17.24 -16.51
N LEU A 68 -7.40 -16.73 -17.22
CA LEU A 68 -7.48 -15.49 -18.00
C LEU A 68 -7.29 -15.74 -19.51
N ALA A 69 -7.53 -16.96 -20.00
CA ALA A 69 -7.21 -17.37 -21.37
C ALA A 69 -7.84 -16.49 -22.48
N LEU A 70 -9.01 -15.91 -22.23
CA LEU A 70 -9.69 -15.03 -23.19
C LEU A 70 -9.20 -13.57 -23.17
N MET A 71 -8.46 -13.15 -22.14
CA MET A 71 -8.07 -11.74 -21.96
C MET A 71 -7.20 -11.18 -23.08
N PRO A 72 -6.18 -11.90 -23.61
CA PRO A 72 -5.37 -11.36 -24.71
C PRO A 72 -6.19 -11.03 -25.96
N ALA A 73 -7.17 -11.87 -26.31
CA ALA A 73 -8.05 -11.64 -27.45
C ALA A 73 -8.97 -10.42 -27.23
N LEU A 74 -9.49 -10.25 -26.01
CA LEU A 74 -10.33 -9.10 -25.65
C LEU A 74 -9.53 -7.79 -25.64
N LEU A 75 -8.29 -7.78 -25.15
CA LEU A 75 -7.42 -6.60 -25.24
C LEU A 75 -7.14 -6.20 -26.68
N ALA A 76 -6.87 -7.18 -27.55
CA ALA A 76 -6.66 -6.90 -28.97
C ALA A 76 -7.92 -6.29 -29.62
N GLN A 77 -9.12 -6.68 -29.15
CA GLN A 77 -10.37 -6.07 -29.59
C GLN A 77 -10.52 -4.62 -29.10
N VAL A 78 -10.18 -4.33 -27.84
CA VAL A 78 -10.22 -2.96 -27.29
C VAL A 78 -9.29 -2.03 -28.09
N VAL A 79 -8.06 -2.47 -28.39
CA VAL A 79 -7.10 -1.68 -29.19
C VAL A 79 -7.65 -1.39 -30.60
N ARG A 80 -8.29 -2.37 -31.24
CA ARG A 80 -8.93 -2.17 -32.56
C ARG A 80 -10.08 -1.17 -32.49
N GLN A 81 -10.93 -1.27 -31.48
CA GLN A 81 -12.11 -0.40 -31.31
C GLN A 81 -11.76 1.02 -30.86
N ALA A 82 -10.63 1.22 -30.17
CA ALA A 82 -10.13 2.55 -29.81
C ALA A 82 -9.76 3.39 -31.05
N GLY A 83 -9.38 2.75 -32.17
CA GLY A 83 -9.16 3.41 -33.46
C GLY A 83 -10.43 3.87 -34.17
N ASP A 84 -11.59 3.27 -33.83
CA ASP A 84 -12.88 3.50 -34.47
C ASP A 84 -13.83 4.39 -33.65
N GLY A 85 -13.34 5.02 -32.58
CA GLY A 85 -14.12 5.97 -31.78
C GLY A 85 -15.06 5.31 -30.74
N ALA A 86 -14.67 4.17 -30.17
CA ALA A 86 -15.39 3.59 -29.04
C ALA A 86 -15.24 4.47 -27.77
N ASP A 87 -16.13 5.45 -27.63
CA ASP A 87 -16.27 6.44 -26.55
C ASP A 87 -16.65 5.83 -25.18
N VAL A 88 -15.88 4.86 -24.65
CA VAL A 88 -16.09 4.38 -23.28
C VAL A 88 -14.80 4.50 -22.46
N PRO A 89 -14.55 5.67 -21.85
CA PRO A 89 -13.35 5.91 -21.04
C PRO A 89 -13.08 4.86 -19.97
N LEU A 90 -14.14 4.24 -19.44
CA LEU A 90 -14.03 3.20 -18.43
C LEU A 90 -13.41 1.90 -18.97
N ILE A 91 -13.74 1.51 -20.21
CA ILE A 91 -13.15 0.32 -20.86
C ILE A 91 -11.65 0.55 -21.08
N GLU A 92 -11.28 1.72 -21.59
CA GLU A 92 -9.89 2.10 -21.82
C GLU A 92 -9.09 2.14 -20.51
N ALA A 93 -9.64 2.74 -19.45
CA ALA A 93 -8.99 2.80 -18.14
C ALA A 93 -8.70 1.40 -17.59
N TYR A 94 -9.68 0.48 -17.60
CA TYR A 94 -9.44 -0.90 -17.16
C TYR A 94 -8.50 -1.67 -18.09
N ALA A 95 -8.50 -1.40 -19.41
CA ALA A 95 -7.56 -2.02 -20.33
C ALA A 95 -6.10 -1.62 -20.04
N LEU A 96 -5.86 -0.32 -19.81
CA LEU A 96 -4.53 0.19 -19.44
C LEU A 96 -4.05 -0.40 -18.12
N VAL A 97 -4.92 -0.44 -17.10
CA VAL A 97 -4.60 -1.04 -15.79
C VAL A 97 -4.33 -2.54 -15.91
N TYR A 98 -5.13 -3.27 -16.69
CA TYR A 98 -4.91 -4.70 -16.91
C TYR A 98 -3.54 -4.96 -17.55
N GLN A 99 -3.20 -4.23 -18.63
CA GLN A 99 -1.90 -4.34 -19.30
C GLN A 99 -0.73 -3.98 -18.37
N LEU A 100 -0.90 -2.96 -17.53
CA LEU A 100 0.08 -2.58 -16.51
C LEU A 100 0.31 -3.72 -15.50
N GLN A 101 -0.75 -4.38 -15.05
CA GLN A 101 -0.67 -5.49 -14.09
C GLN A 101 -0.03 -6.76 -14.66
N GLU A 102 -0.14 -6.97 -15.98
CA GLU A 102 0.55 -8.07 -16.69
C GLU A 102 2.04 -7.79 -16.95
N GLY A 103 2.57 -6.66 -16.49
CA GLY A 103 3.99 -6.31 -16.65
C GLY A 103 4.29 -5.56 -17.93
N GLY A 104 3.31 -4.82 -18.47
CA GLY A 104 3.55 -3.89 -19.57
C GLY A 104 4.50 -2.75 -19.18
N ALA A 105 4.83 -1.89 -20.16
CA ALA A 105 5.82 -0.83 -20.00
C ALA A 105 5.42 0.20 -18.92
N ASP A 106 6.41 0.78 -18.23
CA ASP A 106 6.20 1.85 -17.23
C ASP A 106 5.40 3.05 -17.78
N THR A 107 5.42 3.29 -19.10
CA THR A 107 4.61 4.34 -19.75
C THR A 107 3.10 4.13 -19.58
N LEU A 108 2.64 2.88 -19.44
CA LEU A 108 1.24 2.55 -19.21
C LEU A 108 0.72 3.09 -17.88
N PHE A 109 1.57 3.20 -16.86
CA PHE A 109 1.18 3.78 -15.58
C PHE A 109 0.73 5.24 -15.75
N GLY A 110 1.55 6.05 -16.42
CA GLY A 110 1.22 7.46 -16.69
C GLY A 110 -0.02 7.62 -17.57
N GLN A 111 -0.20 6.73 -18.55
CA GLN A 111 -1.40 6.70 -19.39
C GLN A 111 -2.65 6.37 -18.57
N ALA A 112 -2.60 5.31 -17.76
CA ALA A 112 -3.71 4.90 -16.89
C ALA A 112 -4.07 5.99 -15.88
N GLN A 113 -3.08 6.59 -15.22
CA GLN A 113 -3.29 7.71 -14.31
C GLN A 113 -3.97 8.89 -15.02
N THR A 114 -3.44 9.30 -16.16
CA THR A 114 -4.00 10.40 -16.97
C THR A 114 -5.44 10.10 -17.41
N MET A 115 -5.72 8.85 -17.78
CA MET A 115 -7.06 8.41 -18.20
C MET A 115 -8.08 8.54 -17.08
N VAL A 116 -7.73 8.10 -15.87
CA VAL A 116 -8.59 8.20 -14.67
C VAL A 116 -8.83 9.68 -14.31
N GLU A 117 -7.77 10.49 -14.32
CA GLU A 117 -7.85 11.91 -13.95
C GLU A 117 -8.70 12.73 -14.94
N LYS A 118 -8.47 12.55 -16.26
CA LYS A 118 -9.19 13.29 -17.31
C LYS A 118 -10.67 12.95 -17.37
N ASN A 119 -11.03 11.69 -17.12
CA ASN A 119 -12.40 11.21 -17.28
C ASN A 119 -13.17 11.11 -15.95
N ARG A 120 -12.60 11.62 -14.85
CA ARG A 120 -13.16 11.49 -13.50
C ARG A 120 -14.62 11.91 -13.38
N SER A 121 -15.06 12.97 -14.05
CA SER A 121 -16.46 13.43 -13.99
C SER A 121 -17.44 12.50 -14.71
N LEU A 122 -16.93 11.61 -15.59
CA LEU A 122 -17.71 10.67 -16.38
C LEU A 122 -17.74 9.27 -15.76
N LEU A 123 -16.75 8.95 -14.91
CA LEU A 123 -16.64 7.66 -14.24
C LEU A 123 -17.40 7.67 -12.91
N PRO A 124 -18.07 6.58 -12.53
CA PRO A 124 -18.69 6.53 -11.22
C PRO A 124 -17.65 6.37 -10.13
N HIS A 125 -17.98 6.90 -8.95
CA HIS A 125 -17.09 6.97 -7.81
C HIS A 125 -16.50 5.62 -7.39
N GLY A 126 -17.32 4.55 -7.41
CA GLY A 126 -16.86 3.20 -7.08
C GLY A 126 -15.73 2.71 -7.99
N GLN A 127 -15.87 2.91 -9.30
CA GLN A 127 -14.87 2.50 -10.29
C GLN A 127 -13.61 3.38 -10.25
N ILE A 128 -13.75 4.68 -9.98
CA ILE A 128 -12.58 5.56 -9.77
C ILE A 128 -11.74 5.05 -8.60
N LYS A 129 -12.40 4.71 -7.48
CA LYS A 129 -11.74 4.17 -6.30
C LYS A 129 -11.05 2.83 -6.58
N GLU A 130 -11.69 1.93 -7.32
CA GLU A 130 -11.07 0.68 -7.77
C GLU A 130 -9.83 0.92 -8.63
N LEU A 131 -9.90 1.82 -9.62
CA LEU A 131 -8.80 2.13 -10.53
C LEU A 131 -7.61 2.75 -9.77
N TYR A 132 -7.86 3.69 -8.85
CA TYR A 132 -6.81 4.24 -7.99
C TYR A 132 -6.18 3.16 -7.10
N ALA A 133 -6.97 2.24 -6.55
CA ALA A 133 -6.44 1.13 -5.76
C ALA A 133 -5.45 0.27 -6.58
N TYR A 134 -5.74 -0.02 -7.85
CA TYR A 134 -4.81 -0.74 -8.73
C TYR A 134 -3.53 0.05 -9.00
N LEU A 135 -3.63 1.36 -9.27
CA LEU A 135 -2.46 2.24 -9.46
C LEU A 135 -1.59 2.30 -8.21
N MET A 136 -2.19 2.46 -7.03
CA MET A 136 -1.48 2.48 -5.76
C MET A 136 -0.79 1.14 -5.47
N ASN A 137 -1.46 0.01 -5.72
CA ASN A 137 -0.88 -1.32 -5.55
C ASN A 137 0.32 -1.53 -6.48
N HIS A 138 0.24 -1.02 -7.71
CA HIS A 138 1.38 -1.01 -8.62
C HIS A 138 2.55 -0.20 -8.01
N CYS A 139 2.31 1.02 -7.51
CA CYS A 139 3.38 1.79 -6.85
C CYS A 139 3.99 1.02 -5.66
N ILE A 140 3.17 0.40 -4.81
CA ILE A 140 3.64 -0.41 -3.67
C ILE A 140 4.55 -1.55 -4.15
N GLN A 141 4.21 -2.22 -5.24
CA GLN A 141 5.07 -3.26 -5.82
C GLN A 141 6.40 -2.71 -6.30
N GLN A 142 6.40 -1.58 -7.01
CA GLN A 142 7.63 -0.95 -7.48
C GLN A 142 8.53 -0.52 -6.32
N ILE A 143 7.94 0.00 -5.23
CA ILE A 143 8.67 0.34 -4.00
C ILE A 143 9.29 -0.92 -3.38
N ASN A 144 8.55 -2.02 -3.31
CA ASN A 144 9.03 -3.27 -2.73
C ASN A 144 10.20 -3.89 -3.50
N VAL A 145 10.30 -3.67 -4.82
CA VAL A 145 11.46 -4.07 -5.63
C VAL A 145 12.57 -3.01 -5.65
N GLY A 146 12.46 -1.96 -4.82
CA GLY A 146 13.51 -0.96 -4.62
C GLY A 146 13.45 0.26 -5.53
N ARG A 147 12.36 0.47 -6.29
CA ARG A 147 12.18 1.67 -7.12
C ARG A 147 11.64 2.83 -6.28
N SER A 148 12.53 3.48 -5.52
CA SER A 148 12.20 4.61 -4.63
C SER A 148 11.39 5.75 -5.26
N PRO A 149 11.52 6.12 -6.57
CA PRO A 149 10.71 7.20 -7.14
C PRO A 149 9.20 6.98 -7.04
N TYR A 150 8.74 5.73 -6.98
CA TYR A 150 7.31 5.43 -6.82
C TYR A 150 6.75 5.79 -5.44
N GLU A 151 7.60 6.11 -4.45
CA GLU A 151 7.16 6.62 -3.16
C GLU A 151 6.48 7.98 -3.32
N GLU A 152 7.11 8.89 -4.06
CA GLU A 152 6.56 10.23 -4.33
C GLU A 152 5.26 10.13 -5.12
N THR A 153 5.24 9.27 -6.14
CA THR A 153 4.03 8.98 -6.90
C THR A 153 2.91 8.44 -6.02
N LEU A 154 3.19 7.50 -5.12
CA LEU A 154 2.19 6.94 -4.22
C LEU A 154 1.64 7.99 -3.25
N LEU A 155 2.50 8.84 -2.69
CA LEU A 155 2.04 9.94 -1.82
C LEU A 155 1.18 10.95 -2.59
N ALA A 156 1.55 11.28 -3.84
CA ALA A 156 0.75 12.15 -4.69
C ALA A 156 -0.64 11.54 -4.99
N LEU A 157 -0.73 10.23 -5.26
CA LEU A 157 -2.01 9.54 -5.43
C LEU A 157 -2.88 9.58 -4.17
N TYR A 158 -2.30 9.45 -2.98
CA TYR A 158 -3.02 9.62 -1.73
C TYR A 158 -3.57 11.05 -1.59
N GLN A 159 -2.73 12.07 -1.82
CA GLN A 159 -3.13 13.47 -1.74
C GLN A 159 -4.28 13.78 -2.72
N THR A 160 -4.14 13.37 -3.98
CA THR A 160 -5.20 13.51 -4.99
C THR A 160 -6.51 12.88 -4.53
N GLN A 161 -6.49 11.69 -3.93
CA GLN A 161 -7.72 11.04 -3.47
C GLN A 161 -8.32 11.67 -2.21
N LEU A 162 -7.48 12.22 -1.32
CA LEU A 162 -7.94 12.97 -0.14
C LEU A 162 -8.67 14.25 -0.56
N ASP A 163 -8.03 15.06 -1.41
CA ASP A 163 -8.56 16.33 -1.91
C ASP A 163 -9.88 16.14 -2.65
N GLN A 164 -10.07 14.96 -3.25
CA GLN A 164 -11.24 14.61 -4.04
C GLN A 164 -12.32 13.86 -3.26
N GLY A 165 -12.12 13.56 -1.98
CA GLY A 165 -13.09 12.81 -1.18
C GLY A 165 -13.26 11.34 -1.60
N ILE A 166 -12.26 10.74 -2.28
CA ILE A 166 -12.31 9.36 -2.81
C ILE A 166 -11.76 8.34 -1.81
N LEU A 167 -10.76 8.75 -1.02
CA LEU A 167 -10.06 7.83 -0.12
C LEU A 167 -10.95 7.40 1.07
N GLN A 168 -11.89 8.26 1.44
CA GLN A 168 -12.80 8.07 2.54
C GLN A 168 -13.84 6.99 2.21
N GLN A 169 -14.19 6.18 3.20
CA GLN A 169 -15.28 5.21 3.12
C GLN A 169 -16.32 5.62 4.17
N GLU A 170 -17.56 5.84 3.74
CA GLU A 170 -18.64 6.27 4.65
C GLU A 170 -18.27 7.53 5.45
N GLY A 171 -17.50 8.45 4.84
CA GLY A 171 -17.03 9.68 5.48
C GLY A 171 -15.79 9.51 6.36
N HIS A 172 -15.23 8.31 6.49
CA HIS A 172 -14.08 8.02 7.33
C HIS A 172 -12.83 7.63 6.53
N LEU A 173 -11.67 8.10 6.99
CA LEU A 173 -10.39 7.64 6.46
C LEU A 173 -9.97 6.33 7.14
N SER A 174 -9.55 5.33 6.36
CA SER A 174 -9.04 4.08 6.92
C SER A 174 -7.80 4.33 7.80
N PRO A 175 -7.69 3.71 8.99
CA PRO A 175 -6.48 3.77 9.81
C PRO A 175 -5.21 3.28 9.10
N TRP A 176 -5.38 2.38 8.12
CA TRP A 176 -4.29 1.86 7.29
C TRP A 176 -3.77 2.91 6.30
N ASP A 177 -4.67 3.57 5.58
CA ASP A 177 -4.32 4.63 4.64
C ASP A 177 -3.66 5.80 5.38
N PHE A 178 -4.25 6.20 6.52
CA PHE A 178 -3.70 7.22 7.39
C PHE A 178 -2.27 6.90 7.83
N LYS A 179 -2.02 5.68 8.33
CA LYS A 179 -0.68 5.22 8.71
C LYS A 179 0.29 5.18 7.53
N ASN A 180 -0.16 4.74 6.35
CA ASN A 180 0.67 4.67 5.15
C ASN A 180 1.11 6.05 4.68
N ILE A 181 0.18 7.01 4.68
CA ILE A 181 0.46 8.42 4.38
C ILE A 181 1.51 8.99 5.34
N VAL A 182 1.32 8.77 6.66
CA VAL A 182 2.28 9.22 7.68
C VAL A 182 3.66 8.59 7.46
N SER A 183 3.71 7.29 7.18
CA SER A 183 4.96 6.57 6.94
C SER A 183 5.71 7.10 5.70
N LEU A 184 4.99 7.36 4.60
CA LEU A 184 5.56 7.96 3.38
C LEU A 184 6.07 9.38 3.64
N GLY A 185 5.26 10.20 4.32
CA GLY A 185 5.65 11.58 4.67
C GLY A 185 6.88 11.62 5.56
N ILE A 186 7.02 10.70 6.52
CA ILE A 186 8.20 10.57 7.39
C ILE A 186 9.42 10.25 6.55
N LYS A 187 9.31 9.27 5.65
CA LYS A 187 10.41 8.84 4.78
C LYS A 187 10.90 9.96 3.87
N MET A 188 9.99 10.79 3.38
CA MET A 188 10.29 11.98 2.57
C MET A 188 10.65 13.21 3.42
N LYS A 189 10.72 13.08 4.75
CA LYS A 189 11.00 14.18 5.69
C LYS A 189 10.04 15.37 5.58
N ARG A 190 8.79 15.13 5.15
CA ARG A 190 7.72 16.15 5.03
C ARG A 190 7.04 16.42 6.37
N TYR A 191 7.83 16.74 7.40
CA TYR A 191 7.35 16.77 8.78
C TYR A 191 6.31 17.85 9.06
N ALA A 192 6.50 19.07 8.55
CA ALA A 192 5.54 20.16 8.74
C ALA A 192 4.19 19.83 8.11
N TRP A 193 4.20 19.24 6.90
CA TRP A 193 2.97 18.78 6.25
C TRP A 193 2.28 17.68 7.06
N LEU A 194 3.03 16.76 7.66
CA LEU A 194 2.46 15.72 8.50
C LEU A 194 1.79 16.25 9.77
N GLU A 195 2.31 17.32 10.38
CA GLU A 195 1.64 17.94 11.53
C GLU A 195 0.25 18.46 11.15
N SER A 196 0.14 19.15 10.01
CA SER A 196 -1.15 19.58 9.47
C SER A 196 -2.04 18.38 9.11
N PHE A 197 -1.48 17.37 8.44
CA PHE A 197 -2.22 16.17 8.05
C PHE A 197 -2.83 15.44 9.25
N LEU A 198 -2.06 15.23 10.32
CA LEU A 198 -2.55 14.56 11.53
C LEU A 198 -3.70 15.36 12.18
N ALA A 199 -3.58 16.69 12.24
CA ALA A 199 -4.59 17.56 12.83
C ALA A 199 -5.90 17.58 12.02
N GLU A 200 -5.78 17.63 10.69
CA GLU A 200 -6.91 17.72 9.76
C GLU A 200 -7.65 16.38 9.58
N TRP A 201 -6.89 15.30 9.39
CA TRP A 201 -7.45 14.00 9.03
C TRP A 201 -7.63 13.05 10.21
N GLY A 202 -6.96 13.30 11.34
CA GLY A 202 -7.12 12.54 12.58
C GLY A 202 -8.58 12.46 13.07
N PRO A 203 -9.33 13.57 13.12
CA PRO A 203 -10.75 13.56 13.50
C PRO A 203 -11.64 12.73 12.56
N GLN A 204 -11.21 12.50 11.33
CA GLN A 204 -11.97 11.74 10.32
C GLN A 204 -11.72 10.23 10.39
N LEU A 205 -10.83 9.77 11.27
CA LEU A 205 -10.67 8.34 11.55
C LEU A 205 -11.93 7.79 12.25
N PRO A 206 -12.26 6.49 12.03
CA PRO A 206 -13.29 5.79 12.78
C PRO A 206 -13.07 5.95 14.28
N GLU A 207 -14.13 6.24 15.03
CA GLU A 207 -14.05 6.56 16.46
C GLU A 207 -13.34 5.46 17.27
N VAL A 208 -13.62 4.20 16.94
CA VAL A 208 -13.03 3.01 17.58
C VAL A 208 -11.51 2.90 17.41
N ASP A 209 -10.98 3.41 16.30
CA ASP A 209 -9.56 3.30 15.96
C ASP A 209 -8.79 4.62 16.19
N ARG A 210 -9.51 5.74 16.32
CA ARG A 210 -8.95 7.09 16.29
C ARG A 210 -7.84 7.30 17.31
N GLU A 211 -8.07 6.95 18.58
CA GLU A 211 -7.07 7.17 19.64
C GLU A 211 -5.77 6.41 19.35
N ALA A 212 -5.88 5.10 19.09
CA ALA A 212 -4.74 4.24 18.83
C ALA A 212 -3.97 4.69 17.58
N ALA A 213 -4.68 4.97 16.48
CA ALA A 213 -4.08 5.42 15.24
C ALA A 213 -3.41 6.80 15.38
N MET A 214 -4.05 7.77 16.03
CA MET A 214 -3.47 9.09 16.27
C MET A 214 -2.22 9.01 17.12
N ARG A 215 -2.31 8.31 18.25
CA ARG A 215 -1.21 8.18 19.21
C ARG A 215 0.00 7.50 18.60
N TYR A 216 -0.23 6.41 17.85
CA TYR A 216 0.83 5.71 17.14
C TYR A 216 1.52 6.61 16.11
N ASN A 217 0.73 7.24 15.23
CA ASN A 217 1.27 8.02 14.12
C ASN A 217 1.95 9.32 14.59
N GLU A 218 1.41 9.97 15.62
CA GLU A 218 2.08 11.09 16.26
C GLU A 218 3.43 10.66 16.84
N ALA A 219 3.48 9.53 17.56
CA ALA A 219 4.74 9.04 18.10
C ALA A 219 5.79 8.75 17.02
N MET A 220 5.38 8.19 15.87
CA MET A 220 6.28 7.96 14.74
C MET A 220 6.82 9.29 14.19
N LEU A 221 5.96 10.30 14.03
CA LEU A 221 6.37 11.63 13.58
C LEU A 221 7.34 12.29 14.56
N ARG A 222 7.03 12.28 15.86
CA ARG A 222 7.91 12.84 16.90
C ARG A 222 9.28 12.16 16.90
N HIS A 223 9.32 10.84 16.80
CA HIS A 223 10.59 10.11 16.72
C HIS A 223 11.39 10.49 15.48
N ALA A 224 10.75 10.57 14.30
CA ALA A 224 11.41 10.96 13.06
C ALA A 224 11.97 12.40 13.08
N GLN A 225 11.37 13.29 13.86
CA GLN A 225 11.84 14.66 14.09
C GLN A 225 12.95 14.75 15.16
N GLY A 226 13.45 13.62 15.66
CA GLY A 226 14.44 13.58 16.76
C GLY A 226 13.85 13.84 18.14
N ARG A 227 12.53 14.00 18.27
CA ARG A 227 11.82 14.26 19.53
C ARG A 227 11.48 12.97 20.26
N SER A 228 12.49 12.12 20.47
CA SER A 228 12.33 10.77 21.03
C SER A 228 11.74 10.75 22.45
N GLY A 229 11.81 11.85 23.21
CA GLY A 229 11.18 11.94 24.53
C GLY A 229 9.67 12.04 24.47
N GLU A 230 9.14 12.79 23.50
CA GLU A 230 7.70 12.87 23.24
C GLU A 230 7.18 11.54 22.71
N ALA A 231 7.89 10.95 21.74
CA ALA A 231 7.55 9.63 21.21
C ALA A 231 7.50 8.56 22.31
N LEU A 232 8.48 8.56 23.23
CA LEU A 232 8.52 7.62 24.34
C LEU A 232 7.25 7.71 25.22
N ARG A 233 6.83 8.93 25.58
CA ARG A 233 5.62 9.14 26.40
C ARG A 233 4.36 8.64 25.71
N LEU A 234 4.23 8.92 24.41
CA LEU A 234 3.08 8.49 23.63
C LEU A 234 2.97 6.96 23.55
N LEU A 235 4.11 6.25 23.43
CA LEU A 235 4.13 4.80 23.24
C LEU A 235 4.11 3.98 24.53
N ARG A 236 4.76 4.46 25.61
CA ARG A 236 4.90 3.67 26.84
C ARG A 236 3.58 3.52 27.60
N ASP A 237 2.76 4.56 27.58
CA ASP A 237 1.57 4.66 28.42
C ASP A 237 0.32 4.09 27.72
N HIS A 238 0.49 3.32 26.65
CA HIS A 238 -0.61 2.75 25.86
C HIS A 238 -0.26 1.34 25.34
N THR A 239 -1.24 0.43 25.35
CA THR A 239 -1.11 -0.91 24.75
C THR A 239 -1.97 -0.97 23.51
N PHE A 240 -1.38 -1.26 22.36
CA PHE A 240 -2.12 -1.31 21.10
C PHE A 240 -2.74 -2.70 20.93
N GLN A 241 -4.04 -2.73 20.63
CA GLN A 241 -4.75 -3.99 20.36
C GLN A 241 -4.38 -4.56 18.99
N ASP A 242 -4.19 -3.69 17.99
CA ASP A 242 -3.74 -4.08 16.66
C ASP A 242 -2.26 -4.52 16.70
N PRO A 243 -1.94 -5.75 16.24
CA PRO A 243 -0.58 -6.26 16.27
C PRO A 243 0.42 -5.44 15.45
N PHE A 244 0.01 -4.75 14.39
CA PHE A 244 0.92 -3.95 13.58
C PHE A 244 1.32 -2.66 14.31
N TYR A 245 0.38 -1.97 14.95
CA TYR A 245 0.70 -0.83 15.81
C TYR A 245 1.57 -1.27 16.99
N GLU A 246 1.24 -2.38 17.65
CA GLU A 246 1.99 -2.89 18.79
C GLU A 246 3.44 -3.26 18.42
N LEU A 247 3.64 -3.98 17.32
CA LEU A 247 4.98 -4.30 16.79
C LEU A 247 5.76 -3.05 16.43
N GLY A 248 5.11 -2.07 15.80
CA GLY A 248 5.70 -0.79 15.45
C GLY A 248 6.13 0.00 16.68
N ALA A 249 5.25 0.12 17.68
CA ALA A 249 5.50 0.81 18.93
C ALA A 249 6.69 0.22 19.67
N ARG A 250 6.70 -1.11 19.85
CA ARG A 250 7.82 -1.82 20.49
C ARG A 250 9.13 -1.67 19.72
N THR A 251 9.06 -1.67 18.40
CA THR A 251 10.25 -1.44 17.56
C THR A 251 10.79 -0.03 17.77
N THR A 252 9.94 0.99 17.80
CA THR A 252 10.36 2.38 18.02
C THR A 252 10.91 2.59 19.43
N LEU A 253 10.27 2.03 20.46
CA LEU A 253 10.79 2.03 21.83
C LEU A 253 12.18 1.40 21.93
N LEU A 254 12.39 0.26 21.25
CA LEU A 254 13.70 -0.40 21.17
C LEU A 254 14.76 0.53 20.59
N LYS A 255 14.45 1.23 19.49
CA LYS A 255 15.37 2.19 18.87
C LYS A 255 15.70 3.34 19.81
N ILE A 256 14.67 3.93 20.43
CA ILE A 256 14.82 5.05 21.37
C ILE A 256 15.74 4.66 22.54
N TYR A 257 15.51 3.51 23.20
CA TYR A 257 16.36 3.08 24.32
C TYR A 257 17.78 2.76 23.86
N PHE A 258 17.93 2.15 22.68
CA PHE A 258 19.25 1.91 22.11
C PHE A 258 20.01 3.22 21.86
N GLU A 259 19.40 4.17 21.16
CA GLU A 259 19.99 5.48 20.80
C GLU A 259 20.35 6.31 22.04
N ARG A 260 19.60 6.17 23.13
CA ARG A 260 19.86 6.86 24.41
C ARG A 260 20.94 6.22 25.28
N GLU A 261 21.49 5.08 24.87
CA GLU A 261 22.37 4.27 25.73
C GLU A 261 21.74 3.89 27.08
N ASP A 262 20.40 3.80 27.15
CA ASP A 262 19.69 3.35 28.35
C ASP A 262 19.63 1.82 28.37
N GLU A 263 20.72 1.22 28.88
CA GLU A 263 20.91 -0.23 28.86
C GLU A 263 19.89 -0.99 29.70
N GLU A 264 19.51 -0.45 30.84
CA GLU A 264 18.54 -1.07 31.74
C GLU A 264 17.16 -1.10 31.07
N ALA A 265 16.69 0.05 30.58
CA ALA A 265 15.40 0.12 29.90
C ALA A 265 15.40 -0.72 28.61
N LEU A 266 16.50 -0.70 27.84
CA LEU A 266 16.62 -1.52 26.64
C LEU A 266 16.52 -3.01 26.96
N ASN A 267 17.24 -3.52 27.96
CA ASN A 267 17.21 -4.93 28.30
C ASN A 267 15.83 -5.38 28.78
N TYR A 268 15.21 -4.62 29.68
CA TYR A 268 13.84 -4.87 30.14
C TYR A 268 12.86 -4.90 28.96
N HIS A 269 12.97 -3.92 28.06
CA HIS A 269 12.11 -3.83 26.88
C HIS A 269 12.32 -5.00 25.91
N LEU A 270 13.56 -5.41 25.67
CA LEU A 270 13.88 -6.55 24.79
C LEU A 270 13.33 -7.87 25.33
N ASP A 271 13.27 -8.04 26.65
CA ASP A 271 12.67 -9.22 27.29
C ASP A 271 11.14 -9.20 27.15
N ALA A 272 10.50 -8.07 27.51
CA ALA A 272 9.06 -7.88 27.36
C ALA A 272 8.60 -8.03 25.89
N PHE A 273 9.35 -7.44 24.94
CA PHE A 273 9.09 -7.58 23.51
C PHE A 273 9.26 -9.05 23.06
N GLY A 274 10.27 -9.75 23.58
CA GLY A 274 10.45 -11.17 23.33
C GLY A 274 9.28 -12.03 23.83
N HIS A 275 8.72 -11.71 24.99
CA HIS A 275 7.53 -12.40 25.52
C HIS A 275 6.31 -12.18 24.62
N TYR A 276 6.05 -10.94 24.20
CA TYR A 276 4.97 -10.61 23.29
C TYR A 276 5.05 -11.40 21.98
N VAL A 277 6.21 -11.39 21.31
CA VAL A 277 6.41 -12.05 20.01
C VAL A 277 6.29 -13.58 20.10
N ARG A 278 6.56 -14.17 21.27
CA ARG A 278 6.41 -15.62 21.48
C ARG A 278 5.00 -16.06 21.83
N ARG A 279 4.14 -15.13 22.26
CA ARG A 279 2.75 -15.44 22.66
C ARG A 279 1.98 -16.08 21.50
N PRO A 280 1.25 -17.18 21.73
CA PRO A 280 0.42 -17.79 20.70
C PRO A 280 -0.58 -16.78 20.13
N ARG A 281 -0.71 -16.76 18.79
CA ARG A 281 -1.65 -15.89 18.04
C ARG A 281 -1.42 -14.38 18.15
N ALA A 282 -0.37 -13.91 18.82
CA ALA A 282 -0.06 -12.48 18.85
C ALA A 282 0.38 -11.95 17.48
N VAL A 283 1.18 -12.74 16.75
CA VAL A 283 1.73 -12.38 15.44
C VAL A 283 1.83 -13.61 14.54
N SER A 284 1.98 -13.40 13.22
CA SER A 284 2.20 -14.49 12.26
C SER A 284 3.55 -15.19 12.48
N VAL A 285 3.70 -16.42 11.96
CA VAL A 285 4.97 -17.17 12.03
C VAL A 285 6.12 -16.38 11.40
N THR A 286 5.87 -15.73 10.27
CA THR A 286 6.84 -14.87 9.58
C THR A 286 7.22 -13.67 10.45
N GLN A 287 6.25 -12.94 11.01
CA GLN A 287 6.51 -11.83 11.91
C GLN A 287 7.31 -12.29 13.14
N LYS A 288 6.97 -13.45 13.73
CA LYS A 288 7.68 -14.02 14.86
C LYS A 288 9.16 -14.22 14.56
N ALA A 289 9.50 -14.77 13.39
CA ALA A 289 10.90 -14.93 12.97
C ALA A 289 11.61 -13.58 12.81
N LEU A 290 10.99 -12.64 12.09
CA LEU A 290 11.54 -11.30 11.81
C LEU A 290 11.88 -10.52 13.09
N TYR A 291 10.94 -10.44 14.03
CA TYR A 291 11.10 -9.66 15.26
C TYR A 291 11.96 -10.38 16.30
N SER A 292 11.93 -11.72 16.35
CA SER A 292 12.86 -12.48 17.20
C SER A 292 14.32 -12.25 16.78
N ALA A 293 14.57 -12.16 15.46
CA ALA A 293 15.88 -11.83 14.95
C ALA A 293 16.29 -10.40 15.31
N LEU A 294 15.40 -9.41 15.15
CA LEU A 294 15.65 -8.02 15.55
C LEU A 294 16.05 -7.92 17.04
N ILE A 295 15.27 -8.54 17.93
CA ILE A 295 15.54 -8.54 19.38
C ILE A 295 16.92 -9.16 19.67
N ARG A 296 17.22 -10.31 19.06
CA ARG A 296 18.50 -10.99 19.24
C ARG A 296 19.69 -10.15 18.75
N TYR A 297 19.60 -9.57 17.55
CA TYR A 297 20.68 -8.77 17.00
C TYR A 297 20.86 -7.45 17.76
N THR A 298 19.78 -6.81 18.20
CA THR A 298 19.85 -5.60 19.04
C THR A 298 20.54 -5.89 20.37
N ARG A 299 20.20 -6.99 21.04
CA ARG A 299 20.86 -7.39 22.29
C ARG A 299 22.37 -7.59 22.11
N ARG A 300 22.78 -8.24 21.00
CA ARG A 300 24.20 -8.43 20.67
C ARG A 300 24.89 -7.12 20.33
N LEU A 301 24.24 -6.26 19.56
CA LEU A 301 24.74 -4.95 19.17
C LEU A 301 24.99 -4.07 20.41
N SER A 302 24.05 -4.04 21.37
CA SER A 302 24.21 -3.30 22.62
C SER A 302 25.44 -3.78 23.40
N ARG A 303 25.63 -5.10 23.52
CA ARG A 303 26.82 -5.67 24.20
C ARG A 303 28.12 -5.31 23.51
N VAL A 304 28.15 -5.33 22.17
CA VAL A 304 29.33 -4.92 21.39
C VAL A 304 29.64 -3.45 21.61
N ARG A 305 28.63 -2.56 21.55
CA ARG A 305 28.81 -1.13 21.82
C ARG A 305 29.43 -0.87 23.20
N ILE A 306 28.91 -1.53 24.23
CA ILE A 306 29.43 -1.42 25.60
C ILE A 306 30.90 -1.85 25.65
N ARG A 307 31.21 -3.02 25.08
CA ARG A 307 32.58 -3.52 25.07
C ARG A 307 33.52 -2.61 24.28
N LEU A 308 33.08 -2.01 23.17
CA LEU A 308 33.86 -1.02 22.43
C LEU A 308 34.14 0.22 23.28
N LYS A 309 33.13 0.74 23.98
CA LYS A 309 33.24 1.89 24.90
C LYS A 309 34.28 1.69 26.00
N TYR A 310 34.53 0.44 26.41
CA TYR A 310 35.53 0.08 27.43
C TYR A 310 36.82 -0.53 26.85
N GLY A 311 37.04 -0.49 25.53
CA GLY A 311 38.25 -1.06 24.89
C GLY A 311 38.34 -2.59 24.95
N LEU A 312 37.23 -3.29 25.22
CA LEU A 312 37.13 -4.73 25.44
C LEU A 312 36.66 -5.52 24.20
N ALA A 313 36.21 -4.84 23.14
CA ALA A 313 35.75 -5.50 21.92
C ALA A 313 36.82 -5.51 20.84
N ARG A 314 36.85 -6.58 20.04
CA ARG A 314 37.75 -6.69 18.89
C ARG A 314 37.01 -6.21 17.62
N PRO A 315 37.67 -5.49 16.69
CA PRO A 315 37.08 -5.12 15.40
C PRO A 315 36.45 -6.31 14.63
N ALA A 316 37.03 -7.50 14.76
CA ALA A 316 36.51 -8.74 14.18
C ALA A 316 35.11 -9.14 14.71
N GLU A 317 34.74 -8.77 15.94
CA GLU A 317 33.43 -9.06 16.51
C GLU A 317 32.33 -8.24 15.85
N LEU A 318 32.61 -6.96 15.59
CA LEU A 318 31.71 -6.05 14.88
C LEU A 318 31.53 -6.50 13.43
N ALA A 319 32.64 -6.83 12.74
CA ALA A 319 32.61 -7.34 11.37
C ALA A 319 31.79 -8.64 11.24
N ARG A 320 31.96 -9.58 12.19
CA ARG A 320 31.18 -10.83 12.23
C ARG A 320 29.70 -10.56 12.45
N LEU A 321 29.34 -9.65 13.35
CA LEU A 321 27.93 -9.28 13.58
C LEU A 321 27.33 -8.64 12.32
N GLN A 322 28.09 -7.77 11.64
CA GLN A 322 27.66 -7.15 10.38
C GLN A 322 27.44 -8.18 9.27
N ALA A 323 28.35 -9.14 9.08
CA ALA A 323 28.17 -10.22 8.11
C ALA A 323 26.89 -11.02 8.39
N GLN A 324 26.65 -11.40 9.64
CA GLN A 324 25.46 -12.16 10.03
C GLN A 324 24.14 -11.41 9.84
N VAL A 325 24.13 -10.08 10.04
CA VAL A 325 22.95 -9.26 9.74
C VAL A 325 22.78 -9.09 8.23
N LYS A 326 23.88 -9.01 7.46
CA LYS A 326 23.83 -8.92 6.00
C LYS A 326 23.26 -10.20 5.38
N GLU A 327 23.69 -11.36 5.82
CA GLU A 327 23.24 -12.67 5.29
C GLU A 327 21.81 -13.02 5.69
N ASN A 328 21.33 -12.50 6.83
CA ASN A 328 19.98 -12.81 7.29
C ASN A 328 18.95 -11.84 6.70
N HIS A 329 18.21 -12.30 5.69
CA HIS A 329 17.10 -11.55 5.09
C HIS A 329 15.81 -11.55 5.93
N GLN A 330 15.72 -12.40 6.95
CA GLN A 330 14.56 -12.52 7.83
C GLN A 330 14.76 -11.73 9.13
N VAL A 331 15.02 -10.44 9.01
CA VAL A 331 15.21 -9.54 10.16
C VAL A 331 14.37 -8.28 10.00
N ALA A 332 13.46 -8.03 10.94
CA ALA A 332 12.75 -6.75 11.00
C ALA A 332 13.76 -5.60 11.19
N GLN A 333 13.55 -4.47 10.52
CA GLN A 333 14.42 -3.29 10.63
C GLN A 333 15.91 -3.57 10.34
N ARG A 334 16.19 -4.49 9.40
CA ARG A 334 17.56 -4.82 8.99
C ARG A 334 18.38 -3.59 8.58
N ALA A 335 17.77 -2.66 7.86
CA ALA A 335 18.43 -1.42 7.44
C ALA A 335 18.95 -0.61 8.63
N TRP A 336 18.12 -0.42 9.67
CA TRP A 336 18.50 0.27 10.90
C TRP A 336 19.63 -0.46 11.64
N LEU A 337 19.58 -1.79 11.76
CA LEU A 337 20.68 -2.55 12.39
C LEU A 337 22.01 -2.35 11.65
N LEU A 338 21.99 -2.34 10.32
CA LEU A 338 23.18 -2.10 9.51
C LEU A 338 23.71 -0.67 9.65
N GLU A 339 22.82 0.31 9.72
CA GLU A 339 23.17 1.71 10.00
C GLU A 339 23.86 1.85 11.36
N GLN A 340 23.29 1.27 12.42
CA GLN A 340 23.91 1.32 13.75
C GLN A 340 25.27 0.62 13.81
N LEU A 341 25.42 -0.51 13.10
CA LEU A 341 26.71 -1.18 12.97
C LEU A 341 27.75 -0.32 12.24
N GLN A 342 27.32 0.43 11.22
CA GLN A 342 28.18 1.36 10.50
C GLN A 342 28.62 2.52 11.40
N VAL A 343 27.70 3.11 12.17
CA VAL A 343 28.01 4.16 13.15
C VAL A 343 29.07 3.68 14.15
N LEU A 344 28.91 2.47 14.69
CA LEU A 344 29.89 1.89 15.62
C LEU A 344 31.25 1.57 14.99
N SER A 345 31.31 1.32 13.67
CA SER A 345 32.57 1.08 12.96
C SER A 345 33.36 2.35 12.66
N GLN A 346 32.69 3.50 12.66
CA GLN A 346 33.27 4.81 12.36
C GLN A 346 33.54 5.65 13.62
N ALA A 347 33.08 5.19 14.80
CA ALA A 347 33.38 5.85 16.06
C ALA A 347 34.90 5.79 16.31
N PRO A 348 35.56 6.94 16.59
CA PRO A 348 36.98 6.93 16.92
C PRO A 348 37.22 6.06 18.14
N GLU A 349 38.31 5.28 18.13
CA GLU A 349 38.82 4.60 19.31
C GLU A 349 39.11 5.69 20.37
N GLY A 350 38.20 5.80 21.35
CA GLY A 350 38.24 6.81 22.40
C GLY A 350 39.34 6.57 23.41
#